data_AF-A0A511NFB1-F1
#
_entry.id   AF-A0A511NFB1-F1
#
_cell.length_a   1.000
_cell.length_b   1.000
_cell.length_c   1.000
_cell.angle_alpha   90.00
_cell.angle_beta   90.00
_cell.angle_gamma   90.00
#
_symmetry.space_group_name_H-M   'P 1'
#
loop_
_entity.id
_entity.type
_entity.pdbx_description
1 polymer ?
#
loop_
_entity_poly.entity_id
_entity_poly.type
_entity_poly.pdbx_seq_one_letter_code
_entity_poly.pdbx_strand_id
1 'polypeptide(L)'
;MKQYILFVILLASFSSSAQSISACEKIAAAALYNSDYIKELTKDWDELIKENGGTNYGLQPVEAEKGIYRFVLVQHYPERDYNANWFTIDLKNNQVFEESMADPSYNKFFNLKLQDVKKLKKCKH
;
A
#
# COMPACT_ATOMS: atom_id res chain seq x y z
N MET A 1 2.98 59.79 -13.82
CA MET A 1 4.13 58.89 -13.63
C MET A 1 3.56 57.61 -13.00
N LYS A 2 3.36 56.50 -13.74
CA LYS A 2 4.27 55.33 -13.90
C LYS A 2 4.97 55.00 -12.56
N GLN A 3 4.80 53.83 -11.94
CA GLN A 3 5.03 52.48 -12.48
C GLN A 3 4.17 51.38 -11.83
N TYR A 4 3.84 50.37 -12.63
CA TYR A 4 3.36 49.05 -12.25
C TYR A 4 4.47 48.20 -11.63
N ILE A 5 4.11 47.17 -10.86
CA ILE A 5 4.54 45.75 -10.95
C ILE A 5 4.00 45.06 -9.68
N LEU A 6 2.83 44.42 -9.77
CA LEU A 6 2.69 42.95 -9.71
C LEU A 6 3.71 42.31 -8.75
N PHE A 7 3.34 42.19 -7.48
CA PHE A 7 4.00 41.21 -6.63
C PHE A 7 3.47 39.83 -7.01
N VAL A 8 4.35 39.14 -7.74
CA VAL A 8 4.19 37.81 -8.29
C VAL A 8 3.77 36.85 -7.18
N ILE A 9 2.66 36.16 -7.45
CA ILE A 9 2.22 34.93 -6.80
C ILE A 9 3.35 33.92 -6.99
N LEU A 10 4.22 33.77 -6.00
CA LEU A 10 5.28 32.75 -6.01
C LEU A 10 5.47 32.16 -4.61
N LEU A 11 4.41 31.53 -4.10
CA LEU A 11 4.55 30.34 -3.28
C LEU A 11 3.89 29.24 -4.11
N ALA A 12 4.63 28.77 -5.12
CA ALA A 12 5.23 27.45 -5.02
C ALA A 12 4.16 26.46 -4.57
N SER A 13 3.43 25.98 -5.56
CA SER A 13 2.62 24.78 -5.50
C SER A 13 3.51 23.63 -5.00
N PHE A 14 3.66 23.51 -3.69
CA PHE A 14 3.83 22.20 -3.07
C PHE A 14 2.47 21.52 -3.24
N SER A 15 2.23 21.06 -4.47
CA SER A 15 1.29 19.98 -4.69
C SER A 15 1.91 18.78 -3.98
N SER A 16 1.66 18.69 -2.68
CA SER A 16 1.55 17.41 -2.01
C SER A 16 0.47 16.68 -2.78
N SER A 17 0.87 15.94 -3.82
CA SER A 17 0.04 14.94 -4.45
C SER A 17 -0.17 13.85 -3.41
N ALA A 18 -1.03 14.12 -2.43
CA ALA A 18 -1.66 13.08 -1.63
C ALA A 18 -2.39 12.22 -2.67
N GLN A 19 -1.75 11.13 -3.06
CA GLN A 19 -2.27 10.22 -4.07
C GLN A 19 -3.60 9.70 -3.53
N SER A 20 -4.70 10.19 -4.09
CA SER A 20 -6.02 9.87 -3.58
C SER A 20 -6.26 8.38 -3.80
N ILE A 21 -6.29 7.61 -2.72
CA ILE A 21 -6.53 6.16 -2.78
C ILE A 21 -7.92 5.92 -3.38
N SER A 22 -7.94 5.30 -4.56
CA SER A 22 -9.14 4.87 -5.26
C SER A 22 -9.94 3.86 -4.43
N ALA A 23 -11.24 3.76 -4.72
CA ALA A 23 -12.09 2.75 -4.08
C ALA A 23 -11.55 1.32 -4.27
N CYS A 24 -10.93 1.04 -5.41
CA CYS A 24 -10.38 -0.27 -5.72
C CYS A 24 -9.09 -0.58 -4.96
N GLU A 25 -8.21 0.39 -4.75
CA GLU A 25 -7.07 0.23 -3.85
C GLU A 25 -7.51 -0.03 -2.41
N LYS A 26 -8.57 0.64 -1.92
CA LYS A 26 -9.13 0.35 -0.59
C LYS A 26 -9.65 -1.09 -0.49
N ILE A 27 -10.33 -1.58 -1.52
CA ILE A 27 -10.80 -2.97 -1.58
C ILE A 27 -9.62 -3.93 -1.61
N ALA A 28 -8.56 -3.62 -2.35
CA ALA A 28 -7.36 -4.44 -2.45
C ALA A 28 -6.60 -4.53 -1.13
N ALA A 29 -6.40 -3.39 -0.45
CA ALA A 29 -5.82 -3.35 0.89
C ALA A 29 -6.64 -4.18 1.90
N ALA A 30 -7.96 -4.02 1.90
CA ALA A 30 -8.85 -4.79 2.77
C ALA A 30 -8.78 -6.30 2.47
N ALA A 31 -8.66 -6.68 1.19
CA ALA A 31 -8.51 -8.07 0.80
C ALA A 31 -7.18 -8.67 1.33
N LEU A 32 -6.08 -7.93 1.26
CA LEU A 32 -4.79 -8.32 1.84
C LEU A 32 -4.89 -8.51 3.35
N TYR A 33 -5.39 -7.51 4.10
CA TYR A 33 -5.57 -7.64 5.55
C TYR A 33 -6.46 -8.82 5.96
N ASN A 34 -7.47 -9.14 5.15
CA ASN A 34 -8.36 -10.27 5.41
C ASN A 34 -7.76 -11.64 5.07
N SER A 35 -6.65 -11.68 4.34
CA SER A 35 -5.97 -12.92 3.94
C SER A 35 -5.32 -13.60 5.14
N ASP A 36 -5.31 -14.93 5.12
CA ASP A 36 -4.71 -15.71 6.20
C ASP A 36 -3.18 -15.54 6.20
N TYR A 37 -2.57 -15.28 5.04
CA TYR A 37 -1.14 -15.01 4.90
C TYR A 37 -0.70 -13.75 5.68
N ILE A 38 -1.39 -12.62 5.47
CA ILE A 38 -1.06 -11.37 6.18
C ILE A 38 -1.33 -11.51 7.67
N LYS A 39 -2.42 -12.16 8.05
CA LYS A 39 -2.74 -12.39 9.47
C LYS A 39 -1.66 -13.20 10.18
N GLU A 40 -1.16 -14.24 9.53
CA GLU A 40 -0.05 -15.04 10.08
C GLU A 40 1.25 -14.22 10.14
N LEU A 41 1.55 -13.44 9.10
CA LEU A 41 2.73 -12.57 9.05
C LEU A 41 2.73 -11.52 10.17
N THR A 42 1.56 -10.97 10.51
CA THR A 42 1.43 -9.88 11.50
C THR A 42 0.95 -10.34 12.88
N LYS A 43 0.84 -11.66 13.13
CA LYS A 43 0.20 -12.19 14.35
C LYS A 43 0.84 -11.71 15.66
N ASP A 44 2.15 -11.49 15.66
CA ASP A 44 2.93 -11.07 16.83
C ASP A 44 3.27 -9.57 16.79
N TRP A 45 2.85 -8.84 15.76
CA TRP A 45 3.29 -7.46 15.54
C TRP A 45 2.73 -6.48 16.57
N ASP A 46 1.50 -6.70 17.06
CA ASP A 46 0.91 -5.86 18.11
C ASP A 46 1.75 -5.91 19.40
N GLU A 47 2.23 -7.09 19.77
CA GLU A 47 3.12 -7.28 20.92
C GLU A 47 4.49 -6.64 20.68
N LEU A 48 5.11 -6.94 19.54
CA LEU A 48 6.41 -6.37 19.16
C LEU A 48 6.41 -4.83 19.12
N ILE A 49 5.34 -4.23 18.60
CA ILE A 49 5.18 -2.77 18.55
C ILE A 49 5.09 -2.20 19.97
N LYS A 50 4.30 -2.82 20.85
CA LYS A 50 4.17 -2.39 22.24
C LYS A 50 5.50 -2.49 23.00
N GLU A 51 6.25 -3.57 22.81
CA GLU A 51 7.51 -3.82 23.50
C GLU A 51 8.64 -2.91 23.01
N ASN A 52 8.67 -2.60 21.71
CA ASN A 52 9.76 -1.85 21.08
C ASN A 52 9.45 -0.36 20.87
N GLY A 53 8.33 0.14 21.40
CA GLY A 53 7.93 1.54 21.27
C GLY A 53 7.50 1.94 19.86
N GLY A 54 6.99 1.00 19.07
CA GLY A 54 6.32 1.28 17.81
C GLY A 54 4.97 1.97 18.02
N THR A 55 4.40 2.53 16.95
CA THR A 55 3.11 3.22 16.98
C THR A 55 1.98 2.35 16.42
N ASN A 56 2.16 1.79 15.22
CA ASN A 56 1.21 0.88 14.56
C ASN A 56 1.90 0.15 13.39
N TYR A 57 1.13 -0.55 12.57
CA TYR A 57 1.57 -1.08 11.28
C TYR A 57 0.46 -0.90 10.24
N GLY A 58 0.83 -0.91 8.97
CA GLY A 58 -0.18 -1.00 7.93
C GLY A 58 0.32 -1.05 6.49
N LEU A 59 -0.63 -1.32 5.60
CA LEU A 59 -0.46 -1.31 4.15
C LEU A 59 -0.51 0.11 3.61
N GLN A 60 0.54 0.49 2.91
CA GLN A 60 0.62 1.73 2.15
C GLN A 60 0.60 1.40 0.65
N PRO A 61 -0.27 2.03 -0.15
CA PRO A 61 -0.24 1.87 -1.59
C PRO A 61 1.04 2.50 -2.15
N VAL A 62 1.70 1.83 -3.08
CA VAL A 62 2.93 2.35 -3.71
C VAL A 62 2.66 2.75 -5.15
N GLU A 63 1.93 1.91 -5.88
CA GLU A 63 1.57 2.16 -7.26
C GLU A 63 0.33 1.32 -7.59
N ALA A 64 -0.65 1.94 -8.24
CA ALA A 64 -1.79 1.22 -8.79
C ALA A 64 -1.80 1.41 -10.30
N GLU A 65 -1.49 0.33 -11.00
CA GLU A 65 -1.85 0.20 -12.41
C GLU A 65 -3.26 -0.41 -12.47
N LYS A 66 -4.04 -0.09 -13.50
CA LYS A 66 -5.39 -0.68 -13.62
C LYS A 66 -5.31 -2.21 -13.65
N GLY A 67 -5.86 -2.84 -12.62
CA GLY A 67 -5.84 -4.30 -12.44
C GLY A 67 -4.57 -4.86 -11.79
N ILE A 68 -3.62 -4.02 -11.36
CA ILE A 68 -2.44 -4.42 -10.58
C ILE A 68 -2.30 -3.45 -9.41
N TYR A 69 -2.44 -3.96 -8.19
CA TYR A 69 -2.36 -3.15 -6.97
C TYR A 69 -1.13 -3.55 -6.17
N ARG A 70 -0.26 -2.57 -5.88
CA ARG A 70 0.97 -2.79 -5.09
C ARG A 70 0.88 -2.09 -3.74
N PHE A 71 1.26 -2.82 -2.69
CA PHE A 71 1.29 -2.32 -1.33
C PHE A 71 2.61 -2.68 -0.66
N VAL A 72 3.06 -1.81 0.24
CA VAL A 72 4.07 -2.14 1.23
C VAL A 72 3.40 -2.22 2.60
N LEU A 73 3.57 -3.33 3.30
CA LEU A 73 3.22 -3.47 4.70
C LEU A 73 4.43 -3.02 5.52
N VAL A 74 4.23 -2.06 6.41
CA VAL A 74 5.29 -1.49 7.25
C VAL A 74 4.87 -1.47 8.71
N GLN A 75 5.83 -1.63 9.61
CA GLN A 75 5.70 -1.29 11.02
C GLN A 75 6.20 0.15 11.23
N HIS A 76 5.38 0.98 11.86
CA HIS A 76 5.69 2.37 12.15
C HIS A 76 6.29 2.52 13.54
N TYR A 77 7.40 3.25 13.62
CA TYR A 77 8.01 3.71 14.87
C TYR A 77 8.16 5.23 14.82
N PRO A 78 8.30 5.92 15.97
CA PRO A 78 8.32 7.39 16.02
C PRO A 78 9.31 8.07 15.06
N GLU A 79 10.46 7.43 14.82
CA GLU A 79 11.56 8.02 14.03
C GLU A 79 11.82 7.29 12.69
N ARG A 80 11.16 6.16 12.43
CA ARG A 80 11.55 5.25 11.33
C ARG A 80 10.53 4.13 11.09
N ASP A 81 10.44 3.67 9.84
CA ASP A 81 9.63 2.50 9.47
C ASP A 81 10.48 1.22 9.39
N TYR A 82 9.93 0.09 9.83
CA TYR A 82 10.55 -1.24 9.89
C TYR A 82 9.73 -2.27 9.13
N ASN A 83 10.36 -3.40 8.78
CA ASN A 83 9.73 -4.59 8.21
C ASN A 83 8.84 -4.25 7.00
N ALA A 84 9.48 -3.88 5.89
CA ALA A 84 8.81 -3.59 4.63
C ALA A 84 8.58 -4.88 3.83
N ASN A 85 7.39 -5.47 3.93
CA ASN A 85 6.96 -6.58 3.07
C ASN A 85 6.13 -6.03 1.91
N TRP A 86 6.52 -6.36 0.69
CA TRP A 86 5.89 -5.84 -0.51
C TRP A 86 4.91 -6.85 -1.09
N PHE A 87 3.75 -6.40 -1.53
CA PHE A 87 2.65 -7.24 -1.97
C PHE A 87 2.09 -6.73 -3.29
N THR A 88 1.90 -7.66 -4.23
CA THR A 88 1.20 -7.40 -5.49
C THR A 88 -0.07 -8.23 -5.56
N ILE A 89 -1.19 -7.57 -5.90
CA ILE A 89 -2.41 -8.21 -6.41
C ILE A 89 -2.48 -7.95 -7.91
N ASP A 90 -2.23 -8.98 -8.71
CA ASP A 90 -2.34 -8.95 -10.16
C ASP A 90 -3.65 -9.63 -10.60
N LEU A 91 -4.67 -8.80 -10.89
CA LEU A 91 -5.97 -9.27 -11.38
C LEU A 91 -5.95 -9.63 -12.88
N LYS A 92 -4.90 -9.24 -13.62
CA LYS A 92 -4.74 -9.60 -15.03
C LYS A 92 -4.37 -11.09 -15.12
N ASN A 93 -3.41 -11.51 -14.29
CA ASN A 93 -2.91 -12.87 -14.22
C ASN A 93 -3.56 -13.73 -13.12
N ASN A 94 -4.44 -13.14 -12.30
CA ASN A 94 -5.11 -13.80 -11.18
C ASN A 94 -4.11 -14.38 -10.16
N GLN A 95 -3.10 -13.57 -9.82
CA GLN A 95 -2.03 -13.91 -8.89
C GLN A 95 -1.99 -12.89 -7.75
N VAL A 96 -1.63 -13.38 -6.56
CA VAL A 96 -1.36 -12.54 -5.39
C VAL A 96 -0.11 -13.09 -4.71
N PHE A 97 0.83 -12.22 -4.41
CA PHE A 97 2.13 -12.64 -3.89
C PHE A 97 2.82 -11.57 -3.06
N GLU A 98 3.65 -12.02 -2.12
CA GLU A 98 4.71 -11.22 -1.51
C GLU A 98 5.89 -11.15 -2.50
N GLU A 99 6.38 -9.95 -2.76
CA GLU A 99 7.50 -9.68 -3.65
C GLU A 99 8.83 -9.99 -2.96
N SER A 100 9.68 -10.74 -3.66
CA SER A 100 11.08 -10.90 -3.29
C SER A 100 11.89 -9.75 -3.87
N MET A 101 12.49 -8.93 -3.00
CA MET A 101 13.36 -7.82 -3.41
C MET A 101 14.68 -8.27 -4.05
N ALA A 102 15.07 -9.53 -3.85
CA ALA A 102 16.30 -10.07 -4.40
C ALA A 102 16.09 -10.62 -5.82
N ASP A 103 15.01 -11.38 -6.01
CA ASP A 103 14.73 -12.09 -7.26
C ASP A 103 13.24 -12.50 -7.34
N PRO A 104 12.49 -12.07 -8.38
CA PRO A 104 11.07 -12.38 -8.57
C PRO A 104 10.72 -13.88 -8.63
N SER A 105 11.68 -14.76 -8.93
CA SER A 105 11.45 -16.21 -8.93
C SER A 105 11.15 -16.77 -7.53
N TYR A 106 11.48 -16.02 -6.48
CA TYR A 106 11.19 -16.36 -5.08
C TYR A 106 9.96 -15.64 -4.51
N ASN A 107 9.12 -15.05 -5.37
CA ASN A 107 7.85 -14.49 -4.93
C ASN A 107 7.01 -15.55 -4.22
N LYS A 108 6.42 -15.19 -3.08
CA LYS A 108 5.61 -16.11 -2.28
C LYS A 108 4.14 -15.91 -2.61
N PHE A 109 3.58 -16.86 -3.35
CA PHE A 109 2.19 -16.81 -3.79
C PHE A 109 1.24 -17.25 -2.68
N PHE A 110 0.11 -16.55 -2.56
CA PHE A 110 -0.96 -16.89 -1.63
C PHE A 110 -2.32 -16.53 -2.21
N ASN A 111 -3.38 -16.98 -1.53
CA ASN A 111 -4.75 -16.77 -1.98
C ASN A 111 -5.47 -15.73 -1.12
N LEU A 112 -6.27 -14.89 -1.78
CA LEU A 112 -7.26 -14.04 -1.12
C LEU A 112 -8.55 -14.81 -0.89
N LYS A 113 -9.37 -14.34 0.06
CA LYS A 113 -10.70 -14.90 0.29
C LYS A 113 -11.58 -14.73 -0.93
N LEU A 114 -12.36 -15.76 -1.26
CA LEU A 114 -13.22 -15.78 -2.45
C LEU A 114 -14.15 -14.56 -2.55
N GLN A 115 -14.71 -14.13 -1.42
CA GLN A 115 -15.59 -12.95 -1.36
C GLN A 115 -14.87 -11.65 -1.75
N ASP A 116 -13.60 -11.51 -1.40
CA ASP A 116 -12.82 -10.31 -1.66
C ASP A 116 -12.29 -10.32 -3.10
N VAL A 117 -11.95 -11.49 -3.64
CA VAL A 117 -11.69 -11.68 -5.08
C VAL A 117 -12.91 -11.26 -5.91
N LYS A 118 -14.13 -11.63 -5.51
CA LYS A 118 -15.37 -11.23 -6.21
C LYS A 118 -15.56 -9.71 -6.22
N LYS A 119 -15.22 -9.01 -5.14
CA LYS A 119 -15.27 -7.54 -5.09
C LYS A 119 -14.21 -6.93 -6.01
N LEU A 120 -12.98 -7.43 -5.94
CA LEU A 120 -11.85 -6.96 -6.75
C LEU A 120 -12.05 -7.14 -8.25
N LYS A 121 -12.72 -8.22 -8.68
CA LYS A 121 -13.02 -8.42 -10.12
C LYS A 121 -13.88 -7.30 -10.70
N LYS A 122 -14.70 -6.61 -9.89
CA LYS A 122 -15.47 -5.44 -10.33
C LYS A 122 -14.60 -4.22 -10.63
N CYS A 123 -13.36 -4.20 -10.12
CA CYS A 123 -12.37 -3.16 -10.36
C CYS A 123 -11.51 -3.38 -11.61
N LYS A 124 -11.69 -4.51 -12.31
CA LYS A 124 -10.95 -4.82 -13.54
C LYS A 124 -11.44 -4.00 -14.75
N HIS A 125 -12.61 -3.38 -14.66
CA HIS A 125 -13.30 -2.70 -15.76
C HIS A 125 -13.09 -1.19 -15.77
#